data_AF-A0A182EV06-F1
#
_entry.id   AF-A0A182EV06-F1
#
_cell.length_a   1.000
_cell.length_b   1.000
_cell.length_c   1.000
_cell.angle_alpha   90.00
_cell.angle_beta   90.00
_cell.angle_gamma   90.00
#
_symmetry.space_group_name_H-M   'P 1'
#
loop_
_entity.id
_entity.type
_entity.pdbx_description
1 polymer ?
#
loop_
_entity_poly.entity_id
_entity_poly.type
_entity_poly.pdbx_seq_one_letter_code
_entity_poly.pdbx_strand_id
1 'polypeptide(L)'
;MFPTLQVAISGLEPTTRYSLMVDLTCIDNKRYRYAFHQSKWIVAGPGEAELPCRVHVHSESPALGEHWMRQTVSFDKIKLTNNQLDQNGHVRISFLDNHNHGSLSNNKMNFKQNN
;
A
#
# COMPACT_ATOMS: atom_id res chain seq x y z
N MET A 1 7.63 5.40 -1.98
CA MET A 1 6.45 6.11 -2.55
C MET A 1 6.57 7.61 -2.26
N PHE A 2 5.81 8.49 -2.92
CA PHE A 2 5.81 9.93 -2.60
C PHE A 2 4.36 10.46 -2.44
N PRO A 3 4.05 11.20 -1.35
CA PRO A 3 4.91 11.46 -0.21
C PRO A 3 5.25 10.17 0.56
N THR A 4 6.34 10.17 1.33
CA THR A 4 6.71 9.02 2.17
C THR A 4 5.63 8.76 3.21
N LEU A 5 5.24 7.50 3.38
CA LEU A 5 4.29 7.12 4.44
C LEU A 5 4.96 7.22 5.80
N GLN A 6 4.36 8.01 6.69
CA GLN A 6 4.82 8.23 8.06
C GLN A 6 3.65 8.13 9.02
N VAL A 7 3.87 7.47 10.17
CA VAL A 7 2.83 7.22 11.18
C VAL A 7 3.38 7.49 12.56
N ALA A 8 2.69 8.32 13.35
CA ALA A 8 2.93 8.43 14.78
C ALA A 8 2.04 7.42 15.52
N ILE A 9 2.63 6.66 16.44
CA ILE A 9 1.95 5.57 17.15
C ILE A 9 1.90 5.91 18.64
N SER A 10 0.76 5.62 19.27
CA SER A 10 0.55 5.79 20.71
C SER A 10 -0.37 4.68 21.25
N GLY A 11 -0.36 4.48 22.57
CA GLY A 11 -1.26 3.53 23.25
C GLY A 11 -0.87 2.05 23.16
N LEU A 12 0.35 1.71 22.75
CA LEU A 12 0.86 0.33 22.81
C LEU A 12 1.35 -0.01 24.22
N GLU A 13 1.20 -1.27 24.62
CA GLU A 13 1.83 -1.78 25.84
C GLU A 13 3.37 -1.73 25.70
N PRO A 14 4.11 -0.96 26.52
CA PRO A 14 5.54 -0.71 26.34
C PRO A 14 6.39 -1.99 26.27
N THR A 15 6.01 -3.01 27.04
CA THR A 15 6.78 -4.26 27.22
C THR A 15 6.42 -5.35 26.20
N THR A 16 5.37 -5.16 25.41
CA THR A 16 4.90 -6.13 24.41
C THR A 16 5.58 -5.91 23.06
N ARG A 17 5.87 -6.98 22.31
CA ARG A 17 6.45 -6.91 20.97
C ARG A 17 5.36 -6.83 19.91
N TYR A 18 5.50 -5.87 19.00
CA TYR A 18 4.60 -5.66 17.86
C TYR A 18 5.39 -5.75 16.55
N SER A 19 4.74 -6.27 15.51
CA SER A 19 5.20 -6.15 14.14
C SER A 19 4.31 -5.15 13.41
N LEU A 20 4.92 -4.21 12.69
CA LEU A 20 4.21 -3.27 11.85
C LEU A 20 4.32 -3.69 10.40
N MET A 21 3.17 -3.73 9.72
CA MET A 21 3.07 -4.06 8.31
C MET A 21 2.06 -3.15 7.61
N VAL A 22 2.29 -2.96 6.32
CA VAL A 22 1.45 -2.20 5.41
C VAL A 22 1.01 -3.11 4.28
N ASP A 23 -0.29 -3.15 4.00
CA ASP A 23 -0.83 -3.67 2.75
C ASP A 23 -1.53 -2.57 1.95
N LEU A 24 -1.78 -2.89 0.68
CA LEU A 24 -2.63 -2.10 -0.20
C LEU A 24 -3.80 -2.99 -0.63
N THR A 25 -5.01 -2.44 -0.55
CA THR A 25 -6.26 -3.05 -1.00
C THR A 25 -6.94 -2.12 -1.98
N CYS A 26 -7.57 -2.65 -3.03
CA CYS A 26 -8.35 -1.82 -3.94
C CYS A 26 -9.55 -1.17 -3.23
N ILE A 27 -9.83 0.09 -3.53
CA ILE A 27 -10.97 0.86 -3.00
C ILE A 27 -12.26 0.39 -3.66
N ASP A 28 -12.20 0.07 -4.95
CA ASP A 28 -13.28 -0.59 -5.66
C ASP A 28 -12.76 -1.49 -6.78
N ASN A 29 -13.63 -2.40 -7.23
CA ASN A 29 -13.35 -3.30 -8.34
C ASN A 29 -13.71 -2.65 -9.68
N LYS A 30 -13.14 -1.46 -9.96
CA LYS A 30 -13.36 -0.73 -11.20
C LYS A 30 -12.05 -0.36 -11.88
N ARG A 31 -12.06 -0.45 -13.20
CA ARG A 31 -10.99 0.07 -14.04
C ARG A 31 -11.31 1.50 -14.42
N TYR A 32 -10.44 2.43 -14.10
CA TYR A 32 -10.59 3.84 -14.49
C TYR A 32 -9.85 4.15 -15.80
N ARG A 33 -10.18 5.25 -16.46
CA ARG A 33 -9.39 5.80 -17.57
C ARG A 33 -9.38 7.31 -17.44
N TYR A 34 -8.24 7.95 -17.68
CA TYR A 34 -8.17 9.40 -17.70
C TYR A 34 -8.73 9.97 -19.02
N ALA A 35 -9.79 10.77 -18.93
CA ALA A 35 -10.37 11.50 -20.05
C ALA A 35 -9.75 12.90 -20.16
N PHE A 36 -8.74 13.03 -21.02
CA PHE A 36 -7.95 14.27 -21.17
C PHE A 36 -8.81 15.50 -21.50
N HIS A 37 -9.78 15.37 -22.40
CA HIS A 37 -10.67 16.46 -22.81
C HIS A 37 -11.57 16.99 -21.67
N GLN A 38 -11.76 16.21 -20.61
CA GLN A 38 -12.57 16.57 -19.44
C GLN A 38 -11.74 16.68 -18.16
N SER A 39 -10.41 16.47 -18.24
CA SER A 39 -9.50 16.45 -17.11
C SER A 39 -9.98 15.61 -15.92
N LYS A 40 -10.61 14.46 -16.19
CA LYS A 40 -11.26 13.63 -15.16
C LYS A 40 -11.04 12.14 -15.36
N TRP A 41 -11.11 11.39 -14.27
CA TRP A 41 -11.15 9.93 -14.27
C TRP A 41 -12.57 9.45 -14.56
N ILE A 42 -12.71 8.52 -15.51
CA ILE A 42 -13.99 7.88 -15.86
C ILE A 42 -13.89 6.37 -15.67
N VAL A 43 -15.00 5.72 -15.35
CA VAL A 43 -15.06 4.25 -15.28
C VAL A 43 -15.00 3.69 -16.71
N ALA A 44 -14.07 2.78 -16.95
CA ALA A 44 -13.82 2.14 -18.24
C ALA A 44 -14.18 0.64 -18.25
N GLY A 45 -14.63 0.10 -17.11
CA GLY A 45 -15.07 -1.30 -16.98
C GLY A 45 -14.90 -1.87 -15.57
N PRO A 46 -15.17 -3.19 -15.41
CA PRO A 46 -14.83 -3.91 -14.18
C PRO A 46 -13.31 -3.91 -13.96
N GLY A 47 -12.88 -3.94 -12.69
CA GLY A 47 -11.49 -4.09 -12.32
C GLY A 47 -10.93 -5.47 -12.65
N GLU A 48 -9.60 -5.61 -12.60
CA GLU A 48 -8.94 -6.90 -12.72
C GLU A 48 -9.21 -7.77 -11.47
N ALA A 49 -9.16 -9.08 -11.62
CA ALA A 49 -9.28 -10.00 -10.48
C ALA A 49 -8.21 -9.68 -9.43
N GLU A 50 -8.62 -9.55 -8.16
CA GLU A 50 -7.70 -9.25 -7.06
C GLU A 50 -6.66 -10.37 -6.93
N LEU A 51 -5.40 -10.03 -7.20
CA LEU A 51 -4.27 -10.90 -6.89
C LEU A 51 -4.03 -10.92 -5.37
N PRO A 52 -3.42 -11.98 -4.82
CA PRO A 52 -3.11 -12.04 -3.39
C PRO A 52 -2.34 -10.79 -2.93
N CYS A 53 -2.91 -10.05 -1.97
CA CYS A 53 -2.29 -8.89 -1.35
C CYS A 53 -0.90 -9.26 -0.80
N ARG A 54 0.09 -8.41 -1.10
CA ARG A 54 1.42 -8.51 -0.50
C ARG A 54 1.56 -7.46 0.58
N VAL A 55 1.97 -7.91 1.77
CA VAL A 55 2.31 -7.04 2.90
C VAL A 55 3.78 -6.66 2.82
N HIS A 56 4.08 -5.41 3.16
CA HIS A 56 5.43 -4.98 3.48
C HIS A 56 5.57 -4.83 4.99
N VAL A 57 6.52 -5.56 5.58
CA VAL A 57 6.83 -5.50 7.00
C VAL A 57 7.91 -4.44 7.24
N HIS A 58 7.72 -3.60 8.25
CA HIS A 58 8.70 -2.59 8.63
C HIS A 58 10.02 -3.26 9.06
N SER A 59 11.16 -2.72 8.64
CA SER A 59 12.48 -3.36 8.87
C SER A 59 12.87 -3.50 10.35
N GLU A 60 12.28 -2.69 11.22
CA GLU A 60 12.50 -2.78 12.68
C GLU A 60 11.58 -3.81 13.37
N SER A 61 10.69 -4.49 12.63
CA SER A 61 9.82 -5.51 13.22
C SER A 61 10.55 -6.83 13.48
N PRO A 62 10.23 -7.55 14.57
CA PRO A 62 9.36 -7.13 15.69
C PRO A 62 10.12 -6.25 16.70
N ALA A 63 9.47 -5.21 17.21
CA ALA A 63 10.01 -4.32 18.24
C ALA A 63 9.00 -4.07 19.37
N LEU A 64 9.49 -3.57 20.51
CA LEU A 64 8.66 -3.26 21.68
C LEU A 64 7.68 -2.11 21.42
N GLY A 65 6.56 -2.07 22.14
CA GLY A 65 5.60 -0.97 22.07
C GLY A 65 6.26 0.38 22.34
N GLU A 66 7.16 0.45 23.32
CA GLU A 66 7.92 1.66 23.62
C GLU A 66 8.78 2.12 22.44
N HIS A 67 9.39 1.19 21.71
CA HIS A 67 10.20 1.50 20.54
C HIS A 67 9.35 2.16 19.45
N TRP A 68 8.17 1.61 19.16
CA TRP A 68 7.25 2.14 18.14
C TRP A 68 6.62 3.48 18.51
N MET A 69 6.41 3.73 19.80
CA MET A 69 5.85 4.99 20.28
C MET A 69 6.89 6.10 20.46
N ARG A 70 8.20 5.80 20.37
CA ARG A 70 9.28 6.76 20.63
C ARG A 70 9.31 7.91 19.62
N GLN A 71 9.03 7.64 18.36
CA GLN A 71 9.08 8.61 17.27
C GLN A 71 8.19 8.17 16.10
N THR A 72 7.96 9.07 15.14
CA THR A 72 7.26 8.74 13.90
C THR A 72 7.96 7.62 13.14
N VAL A 73 7.21 6.58 12.82
CA VAL A 73 7.67 5.43 12.02
C VAL A 73 7.56 5.78 10.54
N SER A 74 8.60 5.50 9.76
CA SER A 74 8.63 5.81 8.33
C SER A 74 8.75 4.55 7.47
N PHE A 75 7.90 4.44 6.46
CA PHE A 75 7.94 3.38 5.47
C PHE A 75 8.59 3.87 4.15
N ASP A 76 9.77 4.46 4.26
CA ASP A 76 10.56 5.00 3.15
C ASP A 76 11.04 3.92 2.17
N LYS A 77 11.31 2.72 2.67
CA LYS A 77 11.75 1.55 1.90
C LYS A 77 10.63 0.80 1.18
N ILE A 78 9.37 1.23 1.31
CA ILE A 78 8.28 0.64 0.52
C ILE A 78 8.51 0.89 -0.97
N LYS A 79 8.59 -0.22 -1.70
CA LYS A 79 8.60 -0.28 -3.15
C LYS A 79 7.28 -0.82 -3.65
N LEU A 80 6.73 -0.14 -4.65
CA LEU A 80 5.52 -0.54 -5.34
C LEU A 80 5.91 -1.17 -6.68
N THR A 81 5.23 -2.25 -7.07
CA THR A 81 5.50 -2.95 -8.34
C THR A 81 4.22 -3.31 -9.07
N ASN A 82 4.21 -3.15 -10.39
CA ASN A 82 3.17 -3.67 -11.28
C ASN A 82 3.54 -5.06 -11.87
N ASN A 83 4.73 -5.59 -11.56
CA ASN A 83 5.14 -6.90 -12.02
C ASN A 83 4.41 -8.00 -11.21
N GLN A 84 3.51 -8.73 -11.88
CA GLN A 84 2.76 -9.82 -11.27
C GLN A 84 3.67 -10.95 -10.76
N LEU A 85 4.84 -11.14 -11.39
CA LEU A 85 5.82 -12.18 -11.07
C LEU A 85 6.94 -11.71 -10.13
N ASP A 86 6.85 -10.50 -9.56
CA ASP A 86 7.83 -9.99 -8.60
C ASP A 86 8.09 -11.03 -7.48
N GLN A 87 9.34 -11.28 -7.09
CA GLN A 87 9.68 -12.19 -5.99
C GLN A 87 10.32 -11.45 -4.80
N ASN A 88 10.43 -10.13 -4.90
CA ASN A 88 11.19 -9.28 -3.99
C ASN A 88 10.35 -8.76 -2.82
N GLY A 89 9.11 -9.24 -2.67
CA GLY A 89 8.20 -8.83 -1.60
C GLY A 89 7.74 -7.37 -1.73
N HIS A 90 7.87 -6.77 -2.92
CA HIS A 90 7.35 -5.43 -3.16
C HIS A 90 5.82 -5.43 -3.10
N VAL A 91 5.25 -4.31 -2.64
CA VAL A 91 3.80 -4.18 -2.56
C VAL A 91 3.26 -4.07 -3.98
N ARG A 92 2.36 -4.98 -4.35
CA ARG A 92 1.79 -5.00 -5.70
C ARG A 92 0.77 -3.89 -5.87
N ILE A 93 0.80 -3.33 -7.07
CA ILE A 93 -0.12 -2.32 -7.51
C ILE A 93 -0.54 -2.61 -8.96
N SER A 94 -1.83 -2.70 -9.22
CA SER A 94 -2.33 -2.87 -10.58
C SER A 94 -2.44 -1.51 -11.27
N PHE A 95 -1.32 -1.06 -11.84
CA PHE A 95 -1.30 0.03 -12.82
C PHE A 95 -1.13 -0.63 -14.19
N LEU A 96 -2.18 -0.68 -15.00
CA LEU A 96 -2.04 -1.11 -16.39
C LEU A 96 -1.38 0.00 -17.20
N ASP A 97 -0.37 -0.37 -18.00
CA ASP A 97 0.18 0.49 -19.05
C ASP A 97 0.20 -0.22 -20.42
N ASN A 98 0.06 0.60 -21.46
CA ASN A 98 0.25 0.36 -22.90
C ASN A 98 -0.83 -0.35 -23.72
N HIS A 99 -1.96 0.35 -23.91
CA HIS A 99 -2.40 0.89 -25.21
C HIS A 99 -3.67 1.73 -24.95
N ASN A 100 -3.58 3.05 -25.11
CA ASN A 100 -4.63 4.06 -24.87
C ASN A 100 -5.01 4.35 -23.41
N HIS A 101 -4.36 5.39 -22.88
CA HIS A 101 -4.78 6.26 -21.76
C HIS A 101 -4.89 5.60 -20.37
N GLY A 102 -4.01 6.07 -19.48
CA GLY A 102 -3.77 5.54 -18.13
C GLY A 102 -5.01 5.25 -17.30
N SER A 103 -4.93 4.14 -16.56
CA SER A 103 -5.89 3.63 -15.59
C SER A 103 -5.22 3.56 -14.21
N LEU A 104 -5.91 4.05 -13.17
CA LEU A 104 -5.50 3.87 -11.78
C LEU A 104 -6.51 2.96 -11.08
N SER A 105 -6.06 1.91 -10.38
CA SER A 105 -6.84 1.37 -9.27
C SER A 105 -6.60 2.27 -8.06
N ASN A 106 -7.68 2.79 -7.48
CA ASN A 106 -7.58 3.46 -6.19
C ASN A 106 -7.23 2.40 -5.15
N ASN A 107 -6.12 2.54 -4.43
CA ASN A 107 -5.74 1.61 -3.36
C ASN A 107 -5.81 2.32 -2.01
N LYS A 108 -6.45 1.68 -1.02
CA LYS A 108 -6.44 2.05 0.39
C LYS A 108 -5.35 1.25 1.10
N MET A 109 -4.66 1.92 2.00
CA MET A 109 -3.58 1.34 2.77
C MET A 109 -4.10 0.94 4.16
N ASN A 110 -3.84 -0.29 4.61
CA ASN A 110 -4.20 -0.72 5.96
C ASN A 110 -2.98 -1.01 6.82
N PHE A 111 -3.15 -0.76 8.12
CA PHE A 111 -2.20 -1.11 9.16
C PHE A 111 -2.80 -2.27 9.95
N LYS A 112 -2.08 -3.40 10.00
CA LYS A 112 -2.45 -4.52 10.86
C LYS A 112 -1.40 -4.68 11.95
N GLN A 113 -1.85 -4.65 13.20
CA GLN A 113 -1.08 -5.08 14.36
C GLN A 113 -1.42 -6.55 14.60
N ASN A 114 -0.40 -7.42 14.63
CA ASN A 114 -0.59 -8.79 15.12
C ASN A 114 -0.46 -8.77 16.64
N ASN A 115 -1.51 -9.22 17.34
CA ASN A 115 -1.47 -9.60 18.76
C ASN A 115 -0.82 -10.99 18.90
#